data_AF-A0A2V5KTG6-F1
#
_entry.id   AF-A0A2V5KTG6-F1
#
_cell.length_a   1.000
_cell.length_b   1.000
_cell.length_c   1.000
_cell.angle_alpha   90.00
_cell.angle_beta   90.00
_cell.angle_gamma   90.00
#
_symmetry.space_group_name_H-M   'P 1'
#
loop_
_entity.id
_entity.type
_entity.pdbx_description
1 polymer ?
#
loop_
_entity_poly.entity_id
_entity_poly.type
_entity_poly.pdbx_seq_one_letter_code
_entity_poly.pdbx_strand_id
1 'polypeptide(L)'
;MNPKCRSLGTILLIIFFAAGASVCLVTMLALAFPGSLLESIWQLKPEARVQFLEIGRGASIAVMAVVGVACGSAAIGLGRDAEWGRRLAIGILSANLVGDSVNALLRHDPKTLIGLPIGGLMIWYLVKKKVSAEK
;
A
#
# COMPACT_ATOMS: atom_id res chain seq x y z
N MET A 1 24.24 -8.26 18.92
CA MET A 1 23.19 -8.32 17.87
C MET A 1 23.63 -7.40 16.75
N ASN A 2 24.34 -7.92 15.74
CA ASN A 2 24.83 -7.10 14.63
C ASN A 2 23.67 -6.89 13.65
N PRO A 3 23.12 -5.67 13.51
CA PRO A 3 22.18 -5.41 12.43
C PRO A 3 22.98 -5.56 11.13
N LYS A 4 22.82 -6.69 10.44
CA LYS A 4 23.13 -6.76 9.01
C LYS A 4 22.49 -5.53 8.42
N CYS A 5 23.30 -4.65 7.84
CA CYS A 5 22.90 -3.37 7.29
C CYS A 5 21.88 -3.63 6.16
N ARG A 6 20.62 -3.90 6.53
CA ARG A 6 19.52 -4.02 5.58
C ARG A 6 19.44 -2.64 4.99
N SER A 7 19.68 -2.57 3.68
CA SER A 7 19.68 -1.30 2.97
C SER A 7 18.39 -0.54 3.29
N LEU A 8 18.55 0.75 3.61
CA LEU A 8 17.51 1.66 4.09
C LEU A 8 16.20 1.53 3.31
N GLY A 9 16.27 1.36 1.98
CA GLY A 9 15.09 1.17 1.12
C GLY A 9 14.24 -0.05 1.48
N THR A 10 14.85 -1.16 1.90
CA THR A 10 14.11 -2.37 2.33
C THR A 10 13.36 -2.12 3.63
N ILE A 11 13.97 -1.41 4.59
CA ILE A 11 13.30 -1.06 5.85
C ILE A 11 12.14 -0.10 5.57
N LEU A 12 12.37 0.92 4.72
CA LEU A 12 11.34 1.89 4.33
C LEU A 12 10.14 1.19 3.67
N LEU A 13 10.40 0.23 2.78
CA LEU A 13 9.36 -0.59 2.14
C LEU A 13 8.57 -1.41 3.15
N ILE A 14 9.24 -2.08 4.10
CA ILE A 14 8.56 -2.86 5.14
C ILE A 14 7.64 -1.96 5.97
N ILE A 15 8.12 -0.78 6.38
CA ILE A 15 7.32 0.19 7.14
C ILE A 15 6.14 0.68 6.31
N PHE A 16 6.36 1.00 5.03
CA PHE A 16 5.31 1.45 4.12
C PHE A 16 4.20 0.39 3.94
N PHE A 17 4.56 -0.87 3.69
CA PHE A 17 3.60 -1.95 3.56
C PHE A 17 2.89 -2.27 4.89
N ALA A 18 3.61 -2.19 6.02
CA ALA A 18 3.01 -2.36 7.34
C ALA A 18 2.00 -1.23 7.65
N ALA A 19 2.32 0.02 7.31
CA ALA A 19 1.40 1.14 7.43
C ALA A 19 0.17 0.94 6.53
N GLY A 20 0.35 0.51 5.29
CA GLY A 20 -0.75 0.19 4.37
C GLY A 20 -1.67 -0.90 4.91
N ALA A 21 -1.11 -1.97 5.50
CA ALA A 21 -1.89 -3.03 6.14
C ALA A 21 -2.68 -2.51 7.35
N SER A 22 -2.08 -1.65 8.17
CA SER A 22 -2.75 -1.00 9.31
C SER A 22 -3.92 -0.13 8.84
N VAL A 23 -3.74 0.66 7.77
CA VAL A 23 -4.83 1.46 7.20
C VAL A 23 -5.96 0.56 6.71
N CYS A 24 -5.66 -0.53 5.98
CA CYS A 24 -6.68 -1.48 5.54
C CYS A 24 -7.45 -2.08 6.72
N LEU A 25 -6.75 -2.43 7.80
CA LEU A 25 -7.35 -2.99 9.01
C LEU A 25 -8.27 -1.95 9.70
N VAL A 26 -7.81 -0.71 9.83
CA VAL A 26 -8.63 0.40 10.36
C VAL A 26 -9.85 0.64 9.49
N THR A 27 -9.72 0.63 8.16
CA THR A 27 -10.86 0.82 7.26
C THR A 27 -11.84 -0.36 7.32
N MET A 28 -11.34 -1.59 7.43
CA MET A 28 -12.17 -2.78 7.60
C MET A 28 -12.95 -2.72 8.93
N LEU A 29 -12.32 -2.31 10.02
CA LEU A 29 -12.98 -2.09 11.31
C LEU A 29 -14.01 -0.95 11.23
N ALA A 30 -13.69 0.16 10.56
CA ALA A 30 -14.61 1.27 10.34
C ALA A 30 -15.85 0.85 9.51
N LEU A 31 -15.68 -0.03 8.52
CA LEU A 31 -16.80 -0.55 7.73
C LEU A 31 -17.62 -1.59 8.51
N ALA A 32 -16.98 -2.42 9.33
CA ALA A 32 -17.62 -3.47 10.12
C ALA A 32 -18.41 -2.92 11.32
N PHE A 33 -17.93 -1.84 11.95
CA PHE A 33 -18.58 -1.18 13.09
C PHE A 33 -19.02 0.26 12.74
N PRO A 34 -20.15 0.43 12.02
CA PRO A 34 -20.72 1.77 11.80
C PRO A 34 -21.09 2.40 13.14
N GLY A 35 -20.70 3.66 13.38
CA GLY A 35 -21.07 4.41 14.59
C GLY A 35 -20.06 4.36 15.76
N SER A 36 -18.86 3.79 15.58
CA SER A 36 -17.76 3.92 16.55
C SER A 36 -16.99 5.24 16.36
N LEU A 37 -16.00 5.55 17.22
CA LEU A 37 -15.11 6.72 17.08
C LEU A 37 -14.38 6.79 15.72
N LEU A 38 -14.33 5.67 14.99
CA LEU A 38 -13.84 5.59 13.61
C LEU A 38 -14.75 6.29 12.59
N GLU A 39 -15.96 6.69 12.96
CA GLU A 39 -16.84 7.50 12.11
C GLU A 39 -16.26 8.92 11.90
N SER A 40 -15.54 9.46 12.90
CA SER A 40 -14.82 10.73 12.79
C SER A 40 -13.67 10.68 11.76
N ILE A 41 -13.14 9.50 11.43
CA ILE A 41 -12.15 9.37 10.35
C ILE A 41 -12.76 9.71 9.00
N TRP A 42 -14.05 9.40 8.79
CA TRP A 42 -14.76 9.75 7.56
C TRP A 42 -15.06 11.24 7.45
N GLN A 43 -15.08 11.98 8.55
CA GLN A 43 -15.22 13.45 8.54
C GLN A 43 -13.96 14.14 7.97
N LEU A 44 -12.78 13.53 8.10
CA LEU A 44 -11.54 14.07 7.50
C LEU A 44 -11.52 13.94 5.97
N LYS A 45 -12.07 12.85 5.44
CA LYS A 45 -12.19 12.60 3.99
C LYS A 45 -13.52 11.94 3.64
N PRO A 46 -14.62 12.72 3.56
CA PRO A 46 -15.95 12.18 3.28
C PRO A 46 -16.02 11.49 1.91
N GLU A 47 -15.21 11.93 0.95
CA GLU A 47 -15.14 11.34 -0.40
C GLU A 47 -14.70 9.87 -0.40
N ALA A 48 -13.83 9.47 0.54
CA ALA A 48 -13.39 8.08 0.63
C ALA A 48 -14.57 7.17 1.00
N ARG A 49 -15.45 7.65 1.89
CA ARG A 49 -16.65 6.91 2.32
C ARG A 49 -17.61 6.66 1.16
N VAL A 50 -17.79 7.65 0.29
CA VAL A 50 -18.70 7.56 -0.86
C VAL A 50 -18.22 6.50 -1.85
N GLN A 51 -16.92 6.48 -2.18
CA GLN A 51 -16.34 5.49 -3.09
C GLN A 51 -16.49 4.04 -2.55
N PHE A 52 -16.32 3.83 -1.24
CA PHE A 52 -16.51 2.50 -0.63
C PHE A 52 -17.98 2.08 -0.55
N LEU A 53 -18.91 3.04 -0.48
CA LEU A 53 -20.34 2.76 -0.46
C LEU A 53 -20.88 2.49 -1.88
N GLU A 54 -20.37 3.17 -2.90
CA GLU A 54 -20.70 2.91 -4.31
C GLU A 54 -20.32 1.50 -4.76
N ILE A 55 -19.16 0.99 -4.31
CA ILE A 55 -18.71 -0.38 -4.56
C ILE A 55 -19.55 -1.42 -3.78
N GLY A 56 -20.21 -0.98 -2.71
CA GLY A 56 -20.97 -1.83 -1.80
C GLY A 56 -20.13 -2.36 -0.66
N ARG A 57 -20.74 -2.40 0.53
CA ARG A 57 -20.08 -2.65 1.81
C ARG A 57 -19.32 -3.99 1.86
N GLY A 58 -19.89 -5.06 1.30
CA GLY A 58 -19.28 -6.38 1.26
C GLY A 58 -18.08 -6.46 0.31
N ALA A 59 -18.18 -5.86 -0.88
CA ALA A 59 -17.10 -5.82 -1.86
C ALA A 59 -15.92 -4.96 -1.35
N SER A 60 -16.20 -3.82 -0.72
CA SER A 60 -15.19 -2.96 -0.09
C SER A 60 -14.41 -3.66 1.02
N ILE A 61 -15.10 -4.44 1.87
CA ILE A 61 -14.45 -5.27 2.90
C ILE A 61 -13.55 -6.33 2.25
N ALA A 62 -14.05 -7.02 1.22
CA ALA A 62 -13.27 -8.04 0.51
C ALA A 62 -12.02 -7.46 -0.15
N VAL A 63 -12.13 -6.31 -0.83
CA VAL A 63 -10.99 -5.61 -1.44
C VAL A 63 -9.99 -5.18 -0.37
N MET A 64 -10.43 -4.57 0.72
CA MET A 64 -9.55 -4.18 1.84
C MET A 64 -8.86 -5.37 2.49
N ALA A 65 -9.55 -6.49 2.66
CA ALA A 65 -8.97 -7.71 3.19
C ALA A 65 -7.88 -8.27 2.25
N VAL A 66 -8.16 -8.35 0.94
CA VAL A 66 -7.20 -8.83 -0.06
C VAL A 66 -5.96 -7.92 -0.10
N VAL A 67 -6.16 -6.61 -0.15
CA VAL A 67 -5.06 -5.63 -0.17
C VAL A 67 -4.27 -5.67 1.15
N GLY A 68 -4.96 -5.75 2.29
CA GLY A 68 -4.32 -5.86 3.61
C GLY A 68 -3.46 -7.11 3.73
N VAL A 69 -3.96 -8.27 3.30
CA VAL A 69 -3.20 -9.53 3.25
C VAL A 69 -2.03 -9.44 2.28
N ALA A 70 -2.22 -8.82 1.10
CA ALA A 70 -1.16 -8.61 0.13
C ALA A 70 -0.05 -7.70 0.70
N CYS A 71 -0.40 -6.60 1.37
CA CYS A 71 0.55 -5.70 2.03
C CYS A 71 1.28 -6.39 3.19
N GLY A 72 0.56 -7.13 4.04
CA GLY A 72 1.15 -7.89 5.14
C GLY A 72 2.11 -8.97 4.65
N SER A 73 1.72 -9.73 3.62
CA SER A 73 2.57 -10.76 3.00
C SER A 73 3.79 -10.14 2.29
N ALA A 74 3.64 -8.98 1.65
CA ALA A 74 4.77 -8.23 1.07
C ALA A 74 5.75 -7.79 2.17
N ALA A 75 5.26 -7.22 3.28
CA ALA A 75 6.10 -6.81 4.41
C ALA A 75 6.85 -7.99 5.04
N ILE A 76 6.16 -9.11 5.27
CA ILE A 76 6.78 -10.35 5.81
C ILE A 76 7.80 -10.90 4.83
N GLY A 77 7.47 -10.95 3.54
CA GLY A 77 8.35 -11.47 2.49
C GLY A 77 9.60 -10.61 2.30
N LEU A 78 9.46 -9.28 2.28
CA LEU A 78 10.59 -8.33 2.32
C LEU A 78 11.42 -8.50 3.60
N GLY A 79 10.76 -8.71 4.75
CA GLY A 79 11.41 -8.96 6.03
C GLY A 79 12.20 -10.27 6.09
N ARG A 80 11.82 -11.27 5.28
CA ARG A 80 12.53 -12.54 5.10
C ARG A 80 13.49 -12.55 3.91
N ASP A 81 13.66 -11.43 3.21
CA ASP A 81 14.42 -11.32 1.96
C ASP A 81 13.97 -12.35 0.89
N ALA A 82 12.69 -12.73 0.92
CA ALA A 82 12.12 -13.73 0.04
C ALA A 82 11.69 -13.13 -1.30
N GLU A 83 11.94 -13.85 -2.40
CA GLU A 83 11.64 -13.38 -3.74
C GLU A 83 10.14 -13.17 -4.00
N TRP A 84 9.27 -14.00 -3.43
CA TRP A 84 7.81 -13.80 -3.51
C TRP A 84 7.39 -12.46 -2.91
N GLY A 85 8.02 -12.03 -1.81
CA GLY A 85 7.72 -10.78 -1.12
C GLY A 85 8.09 -9.58 -1.97
N ARG A 86 9.22 -9.67 -2.67
CA ARG A 86 9.64 -8.67 -3.63
C ARG A 86 8.70 -8.59 -4.84
N ARG A 87 8.26 -9.73 -5.39
CA ARG A 87 7.30 -9.73 -6.51
C ARG A 87 5.96 -9.14 -6.11
N LEU A 88 5.45 -9.47 -4.92
CA LEU A 88 4.24 -8.87 -4.35
C LEU A 88 4.41 -7.37 -4.15
N ALA A 89 5.53 -6.94 -3.55
CA ALA A 89 5.82 -5.53 -3.35
C ALA A 89 5.82 -4.75 -4.67
N ILE A 90 6.50 -5.25 -5.70
CA ILE A 90 6.51 -4.63 -7.04
C ILE A 90 5.09 -4.57 -7.61
N GLY A 91 4.32 -5.65 -7.52
CA GLY A 91 2.94 -5.69 -8.02
C GLY A 91 2.04 -4.65 -7.35
N ILE A 92 2.07 -4.58 -6.01
CA ILE A 92 1.27 -3.62 -5.25
C ILE A 92 1.70 -2.19 -5.55
N LEU A 93 3.01 -1.91 -5.62
CA LEU A 93 3.51 -0.58 -5.91
C LEU A 93 3.14 -0.14 -7.33
N SER A 94 3.17 -1.06 -8.30
CA SER A 94 2.76 -0.79 -9.68
C SER A 94 1.25 -0.51 -9.75
N ALA A 95 0.43 -1.30 -9.06
CA ALA A 95 -1.01 -1.06 -8.97
C ALA A 95 -1.33 0.28 -8.31
N ASN A 96 -0.62 0.65 -7.24
CA ASN A 96 -0.74 1.97 -6.61
C ASN A 96 -0.34 3.09 -7.59
N LEU A 97 0.76 2.92 -8.33
CA LEU A 97 1.21 3.90 -9.32
C LEU A 97 0.18 4.12 -10.42
N VAL A 98 -0.45 3.04 -10.91
CA VAL A 98 -1.53 3.11 -11.90
C VAL A 98 -2.74 3.81 -11.30
N GLY A 99 -3.12 3.48 -10.06
CA GLY A 99 -4.21 4.15 -9.35
C GLY A 99 -3.98 5.65 -9.19
N ASP A 100 -2.79 6.05 -8.73
CA ASP A 100 -2.38 7.46 -8.63
C ASP A 100 -2.35 8.15 -9.99
N SER A 101 -1.90 7.48 -11.06
CA SER A 101 -1.89 8.02 -12.43
C SER A 101 -3.29 8.26 -12.96
N VAL A 102 -4.19 7.28 -12.80
CA VAL A 102 -5.60 7.38 -13.20
C VAL A 102 -6.27 8.50 -12.40
N ASN A 103 -6.02 8.58 -11.11
CA ASN A 103 -6.57 9.62 -10.25
C ASN A 103 -6.01 11.02 -10.59
N ALA A 104 -4.73 11.14 -10.94
CA ALA A 104 -4.12 12.39 -11.40
C ALA A 104 -4.71 12.85 -12.74
N LEU A 105 -4.94 11.93 -13.67
CA LEU A 105 -5.56 12.21 -14.97
C LEU A 105 -7.04 12.62 -14.84
N LEU A 106 -7.79 11.95 -13.96
CA LEU A 106 -9.21 12.23 -13.73
C LEU A 106 -9.46 13.49 -12.90
N ARG A 107 -8.62 13.78 -11.89
CA ARG A 107 -8.86 14.89 -10.95
C ARG A 107 -8.01 16.14 -11.18
N HIS A 108 -7.03 16.13 -12.09
CA HIS A 108 -6.11 17.26 -12.35
C HIS A 108 -5.44 17.81 -11.06
N ASP A 109 -5.34 16.99 -10.01
CA ASP A 109 -4.87 17.42 -8.70
C ASP A 109 -3.34 17.25 -8.62
N PRO A 110 -2.56 18.35 -8.53
CA PRO A 110 -1.10 18.30 -8.56
C PRO A 110 -0.49 17.59 -7.34
N LYS A 111 -1.28 17.35 -6.29
CA LYS A 111 -0.84 16.66 -5.06
C LYS A 111 -0.60 15.16 -5.25
N THR A 112 -1.28 14.55 -6.21
CA THR A 112 -1.13 13.11 -6.54
C THR A 112 0.18 12.83 -7.26
N LEU A 113 0.81 13.87 -7.84
CA LEU A 113 2.05 13.77 -8.61
C LEU A 113 3.28 13.44 -7.74
N ILE A 114 3.20 13.63 -6.41
CA ILE A 114 4.32 13.36 -5.49
C ILE A 114 4.48 11.85 -5.22
N GLY A 115 3.38 11.09 -5.25
CA GLY A 115 3.42 9.64 -5.06
C GLY A 115 4.10 8.89 -6.21
N LEU A 116 3.96 9.43 -7.44
CA LEU A 116 4.48 8.84 -8.67
C LEU A 116 6.03 8.68 -8.69
N PRO A 117 6.84 9.72 -8.41
CA PRO A 117 8.30 9.58 -8.39
C PRO A 117 8.76 8.72 -7.22
N ILE A 118 8.11 8.80 -6.07
CA ILE A 118 8.47 8.02 -4.87
C ILE A 118 8.23 6.53 -5.12
N GLY A 119 7.04 6.16 -5.60
CA GLY A 119 6.70 4.79 -5.97
C GLY A 119 7.59 4.27 -7.10
N GLY A 120 7.85 5.08 -8.13
CA GLY A 120 8.75 4.72 -9.22
C GLY A 120 10.18 4.43 -8.74
N LEU A 121 10.74 5.27 -7.88
CA LEU A 121 12.06 5.07 -7.27
C LEU A 121 12.12 3.78 -6.45
N MET A 122 11.06 3.48 -5.69
CA MET A 122 10.98 2.27 -4.87
C MET A 122 10.91 1.00 -5.73
N ILE A 123 10.16 1.01 -6.84
CA ILE A 123 10.14 -0.11 -7.81
C ILE A 123 11.54 -0.28 -8.43
N TRP A 124 12.12 0.81 -8.93
CA TRP A 124 13.44 0.77 -9.56
C TRP A 124 14.51 0.21 -8.63
N TYR A 125 14.49 0.62 -7.36
CA TYR A 125 15.38 0.10 -6.33
C TYR A 125 15.22 -1.42 -6.13
N LEU A 126 13.98 -1.93 -6.06
CA LEU A 126 13.72 -3.37 -5.91
C LEU A 126 14.18 -4.18 -7.13
N VAL A 127 13.96 -3.66 -8.33
CA VAL A 127 14.40 -4.28 -9.59
C VAL A 127 15.93 -4.31 -9.66
N LYS A 128 16.59 -3.19 -9.34
CA LYS A 128 18.06 -3.11 -9.36
C LYS A 128 18.71 -4.07 -8.38
N LYS A 129 18.14 -4.25 -7.17
CA LYS A 129 18.63 -5.23 -6.19
C LYS A 129 18.53 -6.67 -6.71
N LYS A 130 17.53 -7.01 -7.54
CA LYS A 130 17.42 -8.32 -8.22
C LYS A 130 18.56 -8.53 -9.19
N VAL A 131 18.76 -7.57 -10.09
CA VAL A 131 19.78 -7.64 -11.14
C VAL A 131 21.19 -7.78 -10.55
N SER A 132 21.48 -7.08 -9.44
CA SER A 132 22.77 -7.20 -8.75
C SER A 132 22.95 -8.51 -7.96
N ALA A 133 21.88 -9.22 -7.62
CA ALA A 133 21.95 -10.50 -6.91
C ALA A 133 22.08 -11.72 -7.86
N GLU A 134 21.73 -11.56 -9.14
CA GLU A 134 21.86 -12.60 -10.17
C GLU A 134 23.21 -12.54 -10.92
N LYS A 135 24.07 -11.56 -10.59
CA LYS A 135 25.37 -11.33 -11.24
C LYS A 135 26.51 -11.79 -10.34
#